data_AF-A0A2V7U0A6-F1
#
_entry.id   AF-A0A2V7U0A6-F1
#
_cell.length_a   1.000
_cell.length_b   1.000
_cell.length_c   1.000
_cell.angle_alpha   90.00
_cell.angle_beta   90.00
_cell.angle_gamma   90.00
#
_symmetry.space_group_name_H-M   'P 1'
#
loop_
_entity.id
_entity.type
_entity.pdbx_description
1 polymer ?
#
loop_
_entity_poly.entity_id
_entity_poly.type
_entity_poly.pdbx_seq_one_letter_code
_entity_poly.pdbx_strand_id
1 'polypeptide(L)' 'MLPFAVVIRTFNEGHNIERVLDALEEQSIAPSELIIVDNESTDGTFELARDRSSV' A
#
# COMPACT_ATOMS: atom_id res chain seq x y z
N MET A 1 1.25 -6.73 -21.75
CA MET A 1 1.69 -5.80 -20.68
C MET A 1 2.81 -6.46 -19.92
N LEU A 2 3.86 -5.72 -19.56
CA LEU A 2 4.98 -6.27 -18.78
C LEU A 2 4.62 -6.25 -17.29
N PRO A 3 5.00 -7.28 -16.51
CA PRO A 3 4.83 -7.26 -15.07
C PRO A 3 5.67 -6.14 -14.46
N PHE A 4 5.13 -5.48 -13.43
CA PHE A 4 5.82 -4.44 -12.69
C PHE A 4 5.41 -4.50 -11.21
N ALA A 5 6.30 -4.00 -10.36
CA ALA A 5 6.05 -3.85 -8.93
C ALA A 5 5.79 -2.38 -8.58
N VAL A 6 4.96 -2.15 -7.57
CA VAL A 6 4.78 -0.84 -6.93
C VAL A 6 5.39 -0.90 -5.54
N VAL A 7 6.28 0.06 -5.24
CA VAL A 7 6.94 0.17 -3.94
C VAL A 7 6.49 1.45 -3.26
N ILE A 8 5.89 1.34 -2.08
CA ILE A 8 5.42 2.45 -1.27
C ILE A 8 6.28 2.55 -0.01
N ARG A 9 6.94 3.69 0.15
CA ARG A 9 7.56 4.09 1.42
C ARG A 9 6.53 4.86 2.23
N THR A 10 6.37 4.53 3.51
CA THR A 10 5.40 5.21 4.37
C THR A 10 5.98 5.52 5.76
N PHE A 11 5.50 6.61 6.36
CA PHE A 11 5.79 7.03 7.73
C PHE A 11 4.65 7.92 8.24
N ASN A 12 3.88 7.42 9.20
CA ASN A 12 2.73 8.11 9.79
C ASN A 12 1.69 8.58 8.75
N GLU A 13 1.28 7.68 7.86
CA GLU A 13 0.27 7.90 6.83
C GLU A 13 -1.05 7.17 7.12
N GLY A 14 -1.41 6.96 8.39
CA GLY A 14 -2.63 6.24 8.76
C GLY A 14 -3.90 6.88 8.17
N HIS A 15 -3.85 8.17 7.88
CA HIS A 15 -4.95 8.92 7.26
C HIS A 15 -5.06 8.72 5.73
N ASN A 16 -3.99 8.31 5.06
CA ASN A 16 -3.92 8.25 3.60
C ASN A 16 -3.73 6.83 3.06
N ILE A 17 -3.14 5.92 3.84
CA ILE A 17 -2.68 4.62 3.35
C ILE A 17 -3.82 3.79 2.75
N GLU A 18 -4.99 3.76 3.38
CA GLU A 18 -6.15 3.01 2.85
C GLU A 18 -6.62 3.57 1.50
N ARG A 19 -6.66 4.90 1.34
CA ARG A 19 -7.05 5.53 0.07
C ARG A 19 -6.06 5.21 -1.06
N VAL A 20 -4.76 5.08 -0.73
CA VAL A 20 -3.74 4.69 -1.70
C VAL A 20 -3.94 3.23 -2.13
N LEU A 21 -4.26 2.34 -1.18
CA LEU A 21 -4.54 0.94 -1.48
C LEU A 21 -5.80 0.78 -2.34
N ASP A 22 -6.89 1.49 -2.00
CA ASP A 22 -8.11 1.51 -2.81
C ASP A 22 -7.85 1.99 -4.24
N ALA A 23 -7.09 3.07 -4.39
CA ALA A 23 -6.73 3.59 -5.70
C ALA A 23 -5.88 2.61 -6.53
N LEU A 24 -5.06 1.78 -5.88
CA LEU A 24 -4.28 0.74 -6.55
C LEU A 24 -5.14 -0.45 -7.00
N GLU A 25 -6.11 -0.86 -6.19
CA GLU A 25 -7.10 -1.89 -6.56
C GLU A 25 -7.98 -1.46 -7.73
N GLU A 26 -8.30 -0.16 -7.82
CA GLU A 26 -9.12 0.41 -8.88
C GLU A 26 -8.38 0.67 -10.20
N GLN A 27 -7.05 0.46 -10.25
CA GLN A 27 -6.30 0.67 -11.49
C GLN A 27 -6.75 -0.30 -12.59
N SER A 28 -6.88 0.19 -13.81
CA SER A 28 -7.13 -0.65 -15.00
C SER A 28 -6.02 -1.66 -15.27
N ILE A 29 -4.85 -1.43 -14.67
CA ILE A 29 -3.64 -2.22 -14.76
C ILE A 29 -3.14 -2.43 -13.32
N ALA A 30 -3.37 -3.63 -12.78
CA ALA A 30 -2.87 -3.99 -11.45
C ALA A 30 -1.36 -4.29 -11.47
N PRO A 31 -0.61 -3.90 -10.43
CA PRO A 31 0.77 -4.34 -10.27
C PRO A 31 0.83 -5.85 -10.03
N SER A 32 1.94 -6.47 -10.44
CA SER A 32 2.20 -7.90 -10.16
C SER A 32 2.66 -8.13 -8.72
N GLU A 33 3.17 -7.08 -8.07
CA GLU A 33 3.66 -7.11 -6.70
C GLU A 33 3.49 -5.73 -6.07
N LEU A 34 3.01 -5.70 -4.83
CA LEU A 34 2.91 -4.49 -4.02
C LEU A 34 3.82 -4.64 -2.79
N ILE A 35 4.78 -3.74 -2.66
CA ILE A 35 5.74 -3.74 -1.54
C ILE A 35 5.54 -2.47 -0.72
N ILE A 36 5.07 -2.62 0.50
CA ILE A 36 4.92 -1.51 1.46
C ILE A 36 6.07 -1.59 2.44
N VAL A 37 6.83 -0.50 2.57
CA VAL A 37 7.90 -0.39 3.56
C VAL A 37 7.57 0.71 4.55
N ASP A 38 7.14 0.27 5.71
CA ASP A 38 6.89 1.12 6.87
C ASP A 38 8.20 1.54 7.53
N ASN A 39 8.31 2.83 7.88
CA ASN A 39 9.49 3.42 8.50
C ASN A 39 9.28 3.65 10.00
N GLU A 40 8.82 2.63 10.71
CA GLU A 40 8.49 2.67 12.14
C GLU A 40 7.38 3.71 12.44
N SER A 41 6.26 3.61 11.73
CA SER A 41 5.11 4.47 12.01
C SER A 41 4.53 4.20 13.40
N THR A 42 4.02 5.24 14.06
CA THR A 42 3.46 5.17 15.42
C THR A 42 1.97 5.53 15.47
N ASP A 43 1.33 5.67 14.32
CA ASP A 43 -0.05 6.17 14.16
C ASP A 43 -1.05 5.12 13.65
N GLY A 44 -0.64 3.84 13.60
CA GLY A 44 -1.46 2.76 13.06
C GLY A 44 -1.30 2.50 11.56
N THR A 45 -0.40 3.22 10.86
CA THR A 45 -0.14 3.01 9.42
C THR A 45 0.16 1.56 9.08
N PHE A 46 0.99 0.88 9.88
CA PHE A 46 1.40 -0.49 9.63
C PHE A 46 0.22 -1.46 9.71
N GLU A 47 -0.58 -1.34 10.76
CA GLU A 47 -1.78 -2.18 10.97
C GLU A 47 -2.79 -1.97 9.85
N LEU A 48 -3.06 -0.71 9.48
CA LEU A 48 -3.97 -0.38 8.37
C LEU A 48 -3.48 -0.96 7.04
N ALA A 49 -2.18 -0.83 6.75
CA ALA A 49 -1.57 -1.39 5.54
C ALA A 49 -1.65 -2.92 5.49
N ARG A 50 -1.43 -3.58 6.63
CA ARG A 50 -1.43 -5.04 6.77
C ARG A 50 -2.83 -5.64 6.70
N ASP A 51 -3.81 -4.99 7.31
CA ASP A 51 -5.16 -5.54 7.41
C ASP A 51 -5.93 -5.38 6.08
N ARG A 52 -5.50 -4.43 5.21
CA ARG A 52 -6.05 -4.20 3.87
C ARG A 52 -5.32 -4.93 2.75
N SER A 53 -4.12 -5.46 2.98
CA SER A 53 -3.42 -6.28 1.99
C SER A 53 -4.07 -7.67 1.89
N SER A 54 -5.19 -7.74 1.17
CA SER A 54 -5.79 -9.00 0.76
C SER A 54 -4.81 -9.68 -0.19
N VAL A 55 -4.25 -10.81 0.27
CA VAL A 55 -3.44 -11.72 -0.56
C VAL A 55 -4.33 -12.42 -1.58
#